data_AF-A0A662YGN2-F1
#
_entry.id   AF-A0A662YGN2-F1
#
_cell.length_a   1.000
_cell.length_b   1.000
_cell.length_c   1.000
_cell.angle_alpha   90.00
_cell.angle_beta   90.00
_cell.angle_gamma   90.00
#
_symmetry.space_group_name_H-M   'P 1'
#
loop_
_entity.id
_entity.type
_entity.pdbx_description
1 polymer ?
#
loop_
_entity_poly.entity_id
_entity_poly.type
_entity_poly.pdbx_seq_one_letter_code
_entity_poly.pdbx_strand_id
1 'polypeptide(L)'
;MLHRLVTSGVRARAVACPSVTSIRTFAKKAKPSELVMRPIHFEEDEDVRITRDTAERPFRIVGVRDVEVQDWNFPTRVEADQNKKYDRVVRNRFQHPNFISLWVDKLNEVESYLKAEKVPYTSEGIVAGPEGYDVLVIPPSEDGSSVEFFNLCDSPTMVELVQATPEVIKEFEEEEEQP
;
A
#
# COMPACT_ATOMS: atom_id res chain seq x y z
N MET A 1 72.66 26.33 -28.60
CA MET A 1 71.19 26.38 -28.68
C MET A 1 70.70 25.05 -29.28
N LEU A 2 69.82 24.36 -28.52
CA LEU A 2 68.85 23.28 -28.83
C LEU A 2 69.19 22.27 -29.95
N HIS A 3 69.44 20.97 -29.66
CA HIS A 3 68.56 19.84 -29.30
C HIS A 3 67.81 19.13 -30.47
N ARG A 4 68.19 17.84 -30.66
CA ARG A 4 67.57 16.63 -31.28
C ARG A 4 66.11 16.67 -31.81
N LEU A 5 65.85 15.87 -32.86
CA LEU A 5 64.75 14.87 -32.99
C LEU A 5 64.99 14.04 -34.29
N VAL A 6 65.37 12.75 -34.30
CA VAL A 6 64.66 11.48 -34.01
C VAL A 6 63.33 11.29 -34.75
N THR A 7 63.35 10.33 -35.68
CA THR A 7 62.25 9.72 -36.42
C THR A 7 61.28 8.97 -35.51
N SER A 8 59.97 9.10 -35.72
CA SER A 8 59.01 8.03 -35.39
C SER A 8 57.71 8.22 -36.16
N GLY A 9 57.33 7.21 -36.93
CA GLY A 9 56.03 7.13 -37.59
C GLY A 9 54.90 7.04 -36.57
N VAL A 10 53.77 7.67 -36.90
CA VAL A 10 52.53 7.54 -36.15
C VAL A 10 51.48 6.89 -37.04
N ARG A 11 51.09 5.70 -36.59
CA ARG A 11 50.12 4.77 -37.15
C ARG A 11 48.72 5.39 -37.04
N ALA A 12 47.97 5.46 -38.13
CA ALA A 12 46.56 5.86 -38.09
C ALA A 12 45.76 4.84 -37.25
N ARG A 13 45.15 5.29 -36.16
CA ARG A 13 44.15 4.52 -35.40
C ARG A 13 42.78 4.79 -36.01
N ALA A 14 42.23 3.82 -36.72
CA ALA A 14 40.82 3.78 -37.06
C ALA A 14 40.01 3.65 -35.75
N VAL A 15 39.12 4.60 -35.49
CA VAL A 15 38.14 4.51 -34.41
C VAL A 15 37.00 3.64 -34.93
N ALA A 16 36.92 2.41 -34.43
CA ALA A 16 35.78 1.55 -34.68
C ALA A 16 34.60 2.04 -33.82
N CYS A 17 33.56 2.60 -34.47
CA CYS A 17 32.27 2.80 -33.84
C CYS A 17 31.62 1.43 -33.62
N PRO A 18 31.24 1.03 -32.40
CA PRO A 18 30.40 -0.14 -32.22
C PRO A 18 28.98 0.20 -32.68
N SER A 19 28.51 -0.46 -33.75
CA SER A 19 27.11 -0.45 -34.15
C SER A 19 26.28 -1.14 -33.06
N VAL A 20 25.45 -0.40 -32.35
CA VAL A 20 24.47 -0.99 -31.43
C VAL A 20 23.36 -1.62 -32.25
N THR A 21 23.47 -2.91 -32.50
CA THR A 21 22.38 -3.72 -33.05
C THR A 21 21.29 -3.83 -31.98
N SER A 22 20.19 -3.09 -32.18
CA SER A 22 18.99 -3.19 -31.37
C SER A 22 18.36 -4.58 -31.56
N ILE A 23 18.60 -5.49 -30.60
CA ILE A 23 17.90 -6.76 -30.51
C ILE A 23 16.73 -6.54 -29.54
N ARG A 24 15.52 -6.41 -30.09
CA ARG A 24 14.28 -6.51 -29.29
C ARG A 24 14.18 -7.92 -28.73
N THR A 25 14.61 -8.12 -27.50
CA THR A 25 14.28 -9.33 -26.73
C THR A 25 12.88 -9.20 -26.17
N PHE A 26 11.92 -9.92 -26.76
CA PHE A 26 10.64 -10.19 -26.13
C PHE A 26 10.88 -10.98 -24.84
N ALA A 27 10.40 -10.46 -23.71
CA ALA A 27 10.49 -11.14 -22.43
C ALA A 27 9.75 -12.50 -22.51
N LYS A 28 10.49 -13.57 -22.22
CA LYS A 28 9.95 -14.93 -22.06
C LYS A 28 8.93 -14.91 -20.91
N LYS A 29 7.77 -15.55 -21.12
CA LYS A 29 6.78 -15.85 -20.07
C LYS A 29 7.49 -16.46 -18.84
N ALA A 30 7.35 -15.80 -17.69
CA ALA A 30 7.77 -16.34 -16.41
C ALA A 30 6.85 -17.51 -16.00
N LYS A 31 7.43 -18.49 -15.31
CA LYS A 31 6.75 -19.69 -14.82
C LYS A 31 5.91 -19.36 -13.58
N PRO A 32 4.79 -20.07 -13.33
CA PRO A 32 3.93 -19.83 -12.18
C PRO A 32 4.48 -20.57 -10.96
N SER A 33 4.82 -19.83 -9.90
CA SER A 33 4.74 -20.23 -8.48
C SER A 33 5.73 -19.41 -7.65
N GLU A 34 5.42 -18.14 -7.43
CA GLU A 34 5.73 -17.50 -6.17
C GLU A 34 4.37 -17.01 -5.68
N LEU A 35 3.94 -17.53 -4.52
CA LEU A 35 2.73 -17.07 -3.85
C LEU A 35 3.01 -15.63 -3.41
N VAL A 36 2.69 -14.69 -4.29
CA VAL A 36 2.70 -13.26 -4.01
C VAL A 36 1.56 -13.06 -3.02
N MET A 37 1.90 -13.00 -1.73
CA MET A 37 1.00 -12.55 -0.68
C MET A 37 0.55 -11.14 -1.06
N ARG A 38 -0.76 -10.95 -1.13
CA ARG A 38 -1.37 -9.70 -1.57
C ARG A 38 -1.11 -8.61 -0.52
N PRO A 39 -0.73 -7.39 -0.94
CA PRO A 39 -0.83 -6.21 -0.08
C PRO A 39 -2.27 -6.05 0.40
N ILE A 40 -2.49 -5.30 1.49
CA ILE A 40 -3.83 -4.81 1.84
C ILE A 40 -4.19 -3.70 0.83
N HIS A 41 -4.33 -4.07 -0.44
CA HIS A 41 -4.81 -3.23 -1.52
C HIS A 41 -6.33 -3.36 -1.57
N PHE A 42 -7.03 -2.23 -1.48
CA PHE A 42 -8.48 -2.13 -1.65
C PHE A 42 -8.87 -2.05 -3.13
N GLU A 43 -8.30 -2.91 -3.97
CA GLU A 43 -8.67 -2.98 -5.39
C GLU A 43 -9.57 -4.19 -5.63
N GLU A 44 -10.74 -3.93 -6.24
CA GLU A 44 -11.60 -4.97 -6.80
C GLU A 44 -10.92 -5.56 -8.05
N ASP A 45 -10.34 -6.75 -7.93
CA ASP A 45 -9.80 -7.46 -9.09
C ASP A 45 -10.94 -7.93 -10.01
N GLU A 46 -11.02 -7.39 -11.23
CA GLU A 46 -12.05 -7.77 -12.21
C GLU A 46 -12.02 -9.26 -12.65
N ASP A 47 -10.93 -9.97 -12.38
CA ASP A 47 -10.78 -11.40 -12.73
C ASP A 47 -11.30 -12.36 -11.66
N VAL A 48 -11.82 -11.84 -10.55
CA VAL A 48 -12.33 -12.66 -9.45
C VAL A 48 -13.70 -12.14 -9.02
N ARG A 49 -14.78 -12.88 -9.36
CA ARG A 49 -16.09 -12.75 -8.69
C ARG A 49 -16.00 -13.19 -7.22
N ILE A 50 -15.15 -12.57 -6.43
CA ILE A 50 -14.93 -12.90 -5.02
C ILE A 50 -14.80 -11.57 -4.28
N THR A 51 -15.92 -11.10 -3.77
CA THR A 51 -16.05 -10.14 -2.67
C THR A 51 -15.52 -10.69 -1.34
N ARG A 52 -14.73 -11.77 -1.35
CA ARG A 52 -14.27 -12.50 -0.17
C ARG A 52 -12.81 -12.19 0.12
N ASP A 53 -12.54 -11.91 1.38
CA ASP A 53 -11.20 -11.86 1.96
C ASP A 53 -10.50 -13.23 1.79
N THR A 54 -9.68 -13.36 0.74
CA THR A 54 -8.99 -14.62 0.39
C THR A 54 -7.58 -14.72 0.97
N ALA A 55 -7.16 -13.76 1.79
CA ALA A 55 -5.86 -13.81 2.44
C ALA A 55 -5.83 -14.91 3.52
N GLU A 56 -4.82 -15.78 3.48
CA GLU A 56 -4.56 -16.76 4.56
C GLU A 56 -4.01 -16.02 5.79
N ARG A 57 -4.90 -15.38 6.54
CA ARG A 57 -4.61 -14.70 7.82
C ARG A 57 -5.50 -15.28 8.92
N PRO A 58 -5.06 -15.21 10.20
CA PRO A 58 -5.79 -15.85 11.29
C PRO A 58 -7.07 -15.05 11.69
N PHE A 59 -7.17 -13.79 11.27
CA PHE A 59 -8.30 -12.87 11.42
C PHE A 59 -8.89 -12.44 10.07
N ARG A 60 -10.13 -11.93 10.05
CA ARG A 60 -10.82 -11.36 8.88
C ARG A 60 -11.09 -9.87 9.09
N ILE A 61 -11.04 -9.09 8.01
CA ILE A 61 -11.65 -7.75 7.98
C ILE A 61 -13.11 -7.95 7.62
N VAL A 62 -14.01 -7.53 8.51
CA VAL A 62 -15.45 -7.76 8.39
C VAL A 62 -16.24 -6.47 8.10
N GLY A 63 -15.53 -5.37 7.79
CA GLY A 63 -16.17 -4.14 7.36
C GLY A 63 -15.28 -2.90 7.51
N VAL A 64 -15.71 -1.81 6.88
CA VAL A 64 -15.14 -0.47 7.05
C VAL A 64 -15.99 0.30 8.04
N ARG A 65 -15.36 0.86 9.09
CA ARG A 65 -16.03 1.66 10.11
C ARG A 65 -16.00 3.15 9.79
N ASP A 66 -14.84 3.66 9.37
CA ASP A 66 -14.65 5.07 9.03
C ASP A 66 -13.49 5.21 8.03
N VAL A 67 -13.54 6.24 7.18
CA VAL A 67 -12.50 6.50 6.18
C VAL A 67 -12.38 7.99 5.88
N GLU A 68 -11.14 8.47 5.88
CA GLU A 68 -10.77 9.82 5.46
C GLU A 68 -9.64 9.72 4.44
N VAL A 69 -9.87 10.14 3.21
CA VAL A 69 -8.88 10.05 2.13
C VAL A 69 -8.24 11.43 1.91
N GLN A 70 -6.91 11.47 1.98
CA GLN A 70 -6.11 12.63 1.60
C GLN A 70 -5.97 12.59 0.09
N ASP A 71 -6.97 13.12 -0.59
CA ASP A 71 -6.89 13.21 -2.05
C ASP A 71 -5.60 13.94 -2.46
N TRP A 72 -5.03 13.54 -3.60
CA TRP A 72 -4.32 14.39 -4.57
C TRP A 72 -4.76 14.02 -6.00
N ASN A 73 -5.46 14.94 -6.67
CA ASN A 73 -5.68 15.00 -8.14
C ASN A 73 -6.69 14.01 -8.83
N PHE A 74 -7.99 14.11 -8.54
CA PHE A 74 -9.04 13.75 -9.52
C PHE A 74 -9.44 15.01 -10.34
N PRO A 75 -9.81 14.91 -11.65
CA PRO A 75 -10.14 16.07 -12.50
C PRO A 75 -11.25 16.98 -11.93
N THR A 76 -12.14 16.42 -11.12
CA THR A 76 -13.23 17.12 -10.42
C THR A 76 -12.75 18.00 -9.25
N ARG A 77 -11.47 17.94 -8.87
CA ARG A 77 -10.93 18.60 -7.68
C ARG A 77 -10.22 19.92 -7.93
N VAL A 78 -9.58 20.12 -9.08
CA VAL A 78 -9.06 21.45 -9.46
C VAL A 78 -10.21 22.47 -9.45
N GLU A 79 -11.39 22.04 -9.89
CA GLU A 79 -12.62 22.84 -9.84
C GLU A 79 -13.15 23.01 -8.40
N ALA A 80 -13.01 22.03 -7.51
CA ALA A 80 -13.43 22.14 -6.11
C ALA A 80 -12.54 23.10 -5.29
N ASP A 81 -11.21 23.01 -5.46
CA ASP A 81 -10.22 23.84 -4.77
C ASP A 81 -10.23 25.29 -5.29
N GLN A 82 -10.34 25.49 -6.61
CA GLN A 82 -10.48 26.83 -7.20
C GLN A 82 -11.72 27.56 -6.71
N ASN A 83 -12.79 26.82 -6.41
CA ASN A 83 -14.05 27.40 -5.98
C ASN A 83 -14.14 27.62 -4.45
N LYS A 84 -13.12 27.26 -3.65
CA LYS A 84 -13.16 27.32 -2.16
C LYS A 84 -14.49 26.80 -1.58
N LYS A 85 -15.14 25.86 -2.27
CA LYS A 85 -16.56 25.57 -2.06
C LYS A 85 -16.79 24.63 -0.88
N TYR A 86 -15.74 23.95 -0.43
CA TYR A 86 -15.81 22.94 0.62
C TYR A 86 -14.67 23.16 1.62
N ASP A 87 -14.98 23.65 2.81
CA ASP A 87 -14.06 23.60 3.94
C ASP A 87 -14.06 22.15 4.44
N ARG A 88 -12.97 21.41 4.16
CA ARG A 88 -12.92 19.98 4.46
C ARG A 88 -12.53 19.79 5.92
N VAL A 89 -13.54 19.66 6.77
CA VAL A 89 -13.36 19.28 8.18
C VAL A 89 -13.03 17.79 8.24
N VAL A 90 -11.82 17.44 8.70
CA VAL A 90 -11.42 16.06 8.97
C VAL A 90 -12.29 15.53 10.12
N ARG A 91 -12.92 14.36 9.90
CA ARG A 91 -13.92 13.82 10.85
C ARG A 91 -13.37 12.74 11.78
N ASN A 92 -12.16 12.23 11.54
CA ASN A 92 -11.56 11.24 12.43
C ASN A 92 -10.95 11.84 13.69
N ARG A 93 -10.87 11.01 14.73
CA ARG A 93 -10.38 11.37 16.08
C ARG A 93 -8.92 11.84 16.10
N PHE A 94 -8.13 11.45 15.11
CA PHE A 94 -6.70 11.72 15.05
C PHE A 94 -6.35 12.94 14.20
N GLN A 95 -7.35 13.60 13.59
CA GLN A 95 -7.16 14.72 12.67
C GLN A 95 -6.18 14.40 11.52
N HIS A 96 -6.09 13.13 11.12
CA HIS A 96 -5.16 12.70 10.07
C HIS A 96 -5.87 12.64 8.72
N PRO A 97 -5.36 13.26 7.66
CA PRO A 97 -6.10 13.41 6.42
C PRO A 97 -6.24 12.10 5.61
N ASN A 98 -5.38 11.10 5.87
CA ASN A 98 -5.41 9.74 5.30
C ASN A 98 -5.57 8.70 6.43
N PHE A 99 -6.79 8.25 6.66
CA PHE A 99 -7.14 7.40 7.78
C PHE A 99 -8.18 6.37 7.37
N ILE A 100 -8.07 5.17 7.91
CA ILE A 100 -9.12 4.15 7.81
C ILE A 100 -9.29 3.42 9.14
N SER A 101 -10.53 3.21 9.52
CA SER A 101 -10.94 2.37 10.64
C SER A 101 -11.66 1.15 10.11
N LEU A 102 -11.23 -0.05 10.50
CA LEU A 102 -11.74 -1.33 10.00
C LEU A 102 -12.22 -2.20 11.15
N TRP A 103 -13.31 -2.93 10.92
CA TRP A 103 -13.76 -3.98 11.81
C TRP A 103 -12.98 -5.27 11.56
N VAL A 104 -12.49 -5.90 12.63
CA VAL A 104 -11.71 -7.15 12.60
C VAL A 104 -12.33 -8.15 13.57
N ASP A 105 -12.50 -9.41 13.13
CA ASP A 105 -13.15 -10.44 13.95
C ASP A 105 -12.30 -10.96 15.12
N LYS A 106 -10.96 -10.96 14.98
CA LYS A 106 -10.01 -11.42 15.99
C LYS A 106 -8.82 -10.47 16.13
N LEU A 107 -9.05 -9.35 16.79
CA LEU A 107 -8.04 -8.29 16.92
C LEU A 107 -6.76 -8.76 17.62
N ASN A 108 -6.89 -9.68 18.58
CA ASN A 108 -5.77 -10.25 19.35
C ASN A 108 -4.75 -11.03 18.50
N GLU A 109 -5.13 -11.49 17.31
CA GLU A 109 -4.26 -12.26 16.42
C GLU A 109 -3.42 -11.35 15.49
N VAL A 110 -3.86 -10.10 15.31
CA VAL A 110 -3.27 -9.16 14.34
C VAL A 110 -1.78 -8.91 14.60
N GLU A 111 -1.40 -8.48 15.81
CA GLU A 111 0.00 -8.15 16.09
C GLU A 111 0.92 -9.37 15.96
N SER A 112 0.44 -10.55 16.31
CA SER A 112 1.21 -11.79 16.16
C SER A 112 1.47 -12.10 14.69
N TYR A 113 0.48 -11.87 13.84
CA TYR A 113 0.57 -12.03 12.40
C TYR A 113 1.51 -10.98 11.77
N LEU A 114 1.36 -9.69 12.09
CA LEU A 114 2.23 -8.64 11.57
C LEU A 114 3.70 -8.89 11.90
N LYS A 115 4.00 -9.37 13.12
CA LYS A 115 5.36 -9.76 13.53
C LYS A 115 5.87 -10.97 12.75
N ALA A 116 5.04 -11.99 12.55
CA ALA A 116 5.41 -13.19 11.80
C ALA A 116 5.74 -12.86 10.34
N GLU A 117 4.94 -11.99 9.72
CA GLU A 117 5.10 -11.51 8.34
C GLU A 117 6.18 -10.43 8.19
N LYS A 118 6.82 -10.00 9.29
CA LYS A 118 7.85 -8.95 9.31
C LYS A 118 7.37 -7.63 8.69
N VAL A 119 6.08 -7.34 8.82
CA VAL A 119 5.50 -6.06 8.39
C VAL A 119 6.11 -4.96 9.26
N PRO A 120 6.68 -3.89 8.69
CA PRO A 120 7.17 -2.76 9.47
C PRO A 120 5.99 -1.96 10.01
N TYR A 121 5.81 -1.98 11.33
CA TYR A 121 4.73 -1.25 12.01
C TYR A 121 5.15 -0.77 13.40
N THR A 122 4.47 0.26 13.88
CA THR A 122 4.51 0.70 15.28
C THR A 122 3.08 0.70 15.83
N SER A 123 2.93 0.38 17.12
CA SER A 123 1.65 0.39 17.81
C SER A 123 1.85 0.69 19.29
N GLU A 124 0.78 1.13 19.95
CA GLU A 124 0.69 1.19 21.41
C GLU A 124 0.16 -0.12 22.01
N GLY A 125 0.00 -1.17 21.19
CA GLY A 125 -0.76 -2.37 21.51
C GLY A 125 -2.27 -2.15 21.45
N ILE A 126 -3.03 -3.15 21.91
CA ILE A 126 -4.49 -3.06 22.00
C ILE A 126 -4.89 -2.19 23.18
N VAL A 127 -5.67 -1.15 22.94
CA VAL A 127 -6.15 -0.19 23.94
C VAL A 127 -7.67 -0.04 23.85
N ALA A 128 -8.31 0.43 24.92
CA ALA A 128 -9.72 0.77 24.90
C ALA A 128 -9.95 2.05 24.08
N GLY A 129 -10.77 1.96 23.04
CA GLY A 129 -11.19 3.06 22.18
C GLY A 129 -12.26 3.96 22.82
N PRO A 130 -12.58 5.11 22.20
CA PRO A 130 -13.49 6.11 22.75
C PRO A 130 -14.94 5.63 22.92
N GLU A 131 -15.34 4.62 22.15
CA GLU A 131 -16.66 3.97 22.25
C GLU A 131 -16.64 2.67 23.07
N GLY A 132 -15.52 2.38 23.75
CA GLY A 132 -15.35 1.19 24.59
C GLY A 132 -14.95 -0.09 23.86
N TYR A 133 -14.75 -0.03 22.54
CA TYR A 133 -14.21 -1.15 21.75
C TYR A 133 -12.70 -1.28 21.92
N ASP A 134 -12.19 -2.50 21.86
CA ASP A 134 -10.75 -2.74 21.76
C ASP A 134 -10.24 -2.29 20.39
N VAL A 135 -9.16 -1.51 20.38
CA VAL A 135 -8.56 -0.96 19.16
C VAL A 135 -7.05 -1.16 19.13
N LEU A 136 -6.53 -1.44 17.93
CA LEU A 136 -5.11 -1.38 17.60
C LEU A 136 -4.90 -0.27 16.57
N VAL A 137 -4.02 0.68 16.89
CA VAL A 137 -3.71 1.81 16.00
C VAL A 137 -2.32 1.62 15.42
N ILE A 138 -2.21 1.74 14.11
CA ILE A 138 -0.97 1.67 13.34
C ILE A 138 -0.79 3.03 12.65
N PRO A 139 0.08 3.90 13.19
CA PRO A 139 0.45 5.14 12.52
C PRO A 139 1.23 4.87 11.22
N PRO A 140 1.22 5.80 10.26
CA PRO A 140 2.12 5.72 9.12
C PRO A 140 3.58 5.76 9.59
N SER A 141 4.42 4.89 9.05
CA SER A 141 5.87 4.91 9.31
C SER A 141 6.50 6.21 8.83
N GLU A 142 7.33 6.85 9.66
CA GLU A 142 8.06 8.07 9.28
C GLU A 142 8.98 7.89 8.07
N ASP A 143 9.56 6.69 7.91
CA ASP A 143 10.48 6.36 6.82
C ASP A 143 9.78 5.84 5.55
N GLY A 144 8.45 5.79 5.54
CA GLY A 144 7.64 5.31 4.42
C GLY A 144 7.65 3.79 4.20
N SER A 145 8.34 3.01 5.03
CA SER A 145 8.43 1.54 4.89
C SER A 145 7.08 0.82 4.99
N SER A 146 6.12 1.41 5.69
CA SER A 146 4.78 0.85 5.88
C SER A 146 3.81 1.13 4.73
N VAL A 147 4.15 2.00 3.78
CA VAL A 147 3.25 2.41 2.68
C VAL A 147 2.88 1.22 1.79
N GLU A 148 3.79 0.28 1.58
CA GLU A 148 3.52 -0.94 0.79
C GLU A 148 2.43 -1.82 1.44
N PHE A 149 2.20 -1.67 2.75
CA PHE A 149 1.26 -2.50 3.53
C PHE A 149 0.02 -1.72 3.97
N PHE A 150 0.16 -0.42 4.24
CA PHE A 150 -0.87 0.44 4.80
C PHE A 150 -0.91 1.77 4.02
N ASN A 151 -1.63 1.77 2.90
CA ASN A 151 -1.88 2.99 2.12
C ASN A 151 -3.34 3.10 1.67
N LEU A 152 -3.72 4.34 1.38
CA LEU A 152 -4.93 4.72 0.67
C LEU A 152 -4.48 5.62 -0.46
N CYS A 153 -4.81 5.26 -1.70
CA CYS A 153 -4.41 6.01 -2.88
C CYS A 153 -2.89 6.30 -2.90
N ASP A 154 -2.07 5.26 -2.74
CA ASP A 154 -0.60 5.31 -2.74
C ASP A 154 0.03 6.24 -1.69
N SER A 155 -0.74 6.64 -0.68
CA SER A 155 -0.32 7.59 0.33
C SER A 155 -0.29 6.97 1.73
N PRO A 156 0.71 7.31 2.57
CA PRO A 156 0.82 6.78 3.92
C PRO A 156 -0.48 6.98 4.69
N THR A 157 -1.00 5.89 5.26
CA THR A 157 -2.31 5.86 5.90
C THR A 157 -2.20 5.43 7.35
N MET A 158 -2.92 6.15 8.21
CA MET A 158 -3.13 5.68 9.58
C MET A 158 -4.26 4.67 9.60
N VAL A 159 -3.99 3.50 10.18
CA VAL A 159 -4.94 2.40 10.24
C VAL A 159 -5.38 2.19 11.69
N GLU A 160 -6.68 2.15 11.92
CA GLU A 160 -7.29 1.72 13.16
C GLU A 160 -8.01 0.39 12.92
N LEU A 161 -7.60 -0.65 13.65
CA LEU A 161 -8.26 -1.96 13.63
C LEU A 161 -9.06 -2.10 14.91
N VAL A 162 -10.35 -2.34 14.76
CA VAL A 162 -11.32 -2.36 15.86
C VAL A 162 -11.89 -3.76 15.98
N GLN A 163 -11.93 -4.31 17.19
CA GLN A 163 -12.59 -5.59 17.43
C GLN A 163 -14.08 -5.49 17.09
N ALA A 164 -14.52 -6.26 16.10
CA ALA A 164 -15.90 -6.32 15.66
C ALA A 164 -16.80 -6.89 16.75
N THR A 165 -18.03 -6.37 16.85
CA THR A 165 -19.05 -6.94 17.73
C THR A 165 -19.62 -8.23 17.15
N PRO A 166 -20.24 -9.10 17.96
CA PRO A 166 -20.90 -10.30 17.47
C PRO A 166 -21.94 -10.02 16.38
N GLU A 167 -22.63 -8.88 16.46
CA GLU A 167 -23.62 -8.46 15.46
C GLU A 167 -22.97 -8.14 14.11
N VAL A 168 -21.87 -7.39 14.09
CA VAL A 168 -21.13 -7.05 12.86
C VAL A 168 -20.56 -8.30 12.19
N ILE A 169 -19.99 -9.22 12.99
CA ILE A 169 -19.47 -10.50 12.46
C ILE A 169 -20.60 -11.33 11.85
N LYS A 170 -21.75 -11.37 12.53
CA LYS A 170 -22.91 -12.11 12.05
C LYS A 170 -23.48 -11.53 10.76
N GLU A 171 -23.61 -10.20 10.67
CA GLU A 171 -24.05 -9.51 9.45
C GLU A 171 -23.13 -9.83 8.26
N PHE A 172 -21.81 -9.76 8.48
CA PHE A 172 -20.82 -10.14 7.49
C PHE A 172 -20.96 -11.61 7.03
N GLU A 173 -21.20 -12.54 7.96
CA GLU A 173 -21.40 -13.96 7.63
C GLU A 173 -22.71 -14.22 6.87
N GLU A 174 -23.80 -13.50 7.20
CA GLU A 174 -25.08 -13.59 6.50
C GLU A 174 -25.01 -12.99 5.08
N GLU A 175 -24.18 -11.98 4.84
CA GLU A 175 -23.91 -11.43 3.50
C GLU A 175 -23.08 -12.40 2.65
N GLU A 176 -22.08 -13.08 3.24
CA GLU A 176 -21.23 -14.07 2.57
C GLU A 176 -21.98 -15.34 2.11
N GLU A 177 -23.06 -15.69 2.82
CA GLU A 177 -23.93 -16.83 2.51
C GLU A 177 -24.96 -16.53 1.39
N GLN A 178 -25.14 -15.27 1.00
CA GLN A 178 -26.08 -14.88 -0.06
C GLN A 178 -25.43 -15.05 -1.45
N PRO A 179 -26.02 -15.88 -2.34
CA PRO A 179 -25.44 -16.24 -3.64
C PRO A 179 -25.55 -15.17 -4.73
#